data_AF-A0A2M7DRF6-F1
#
_entry.id   AF-A0A2M7DRF6-F1
#
_cell.length_a   1.000
_cell.length_b   1.000
_cell.length_c   1.000
_cell.angle_alpha   90.00
_cell.angle_beta   90.00
_cell.angle_gamma   90.00
#
_symmetry.space_group_name_H-M   'P 1'
#
loop_
_entity.id
_entity.type
_entity.pdbx_description
1 polymer ?
#
loop_
_entity_poly.entity_id
_entity_poly.type
_entity_poly.pdbx_seq_one_letter_code
_entity_poly.pdbx_strand_id
1 'polypeptide(L)'
;MFECYREIVKQYKKLPLKYERRLIGLAKKGNSSAQEELLFHLLGFFLFRIETNLSPAIIRQYGEDILQDCLVLGIGKIRTYNLRYRNKKGKFQPVHFSTYIWKSVTGLLVTYTKTKKEICFSDLSDLRIKRIE
;
A
#
# COMPACT_ATOMS: atom_id res chain seq x y z
N MET A 1 -11.44 -11.53 6.47
CA MET A 1 -11.20 -11.43 5.02
C MET A 1 -9.72 -11.53 4.72
N PHE A 2 -8.87 -10.70 5.35
CA PHE A 2 -7.44 -10.68 5.05
C PHE A 2 -6.56 -11.67 5.83
N GLU A 3 -7.14 -12.66 6.49
CA GLU A 3 -6.44 -13.54 7.44
C GLU A 3 -5.26 -14.30 6.79
N CYS A 4 -5.41 -14.76 5.55
CA CYS A 4 -4.31 -15.36 4.79
C CYS A 4 -3.15 -14.37 4.57
N TYR A 5 -3.45 -13.10 4.25
CA TYR A 5 -2.43 -12.06 4.08
C TYR A 5 -1.81 -11.64 5.42
N ARG A 6 -2.55 -11.70 6.54
CA ARG A 6 -1.99 -11.37 7.86
C ARG A 6 -0.87 -12.33 8.25
N GLU A 7 -0.97 -13.61 7.91
CA GLU A 7 0.11 -14.57 8.14
C GLU A 7 1.37 -14.22 7.33
N ILE A 8 1.19 -13.79 6.08
CA ILE A 8 2.30 -13.30 5.25
C ILE A 8 2.92 -12.04 5.89
N VAL A 9 2.09 -11.09 6.35
CA VAL A 9 2.59 -9.84 6.97
C VAL A 9 3.39 -10.10 8.26
N LYS A 10 3.03 -11.12 9.04
CA LYS A 10 3.80 -11.52 10.23
C LYS A 10 5.23 -11.97 9.86
N GLN A 11 5.36 -12.68 8.74
CA GLN A 11 6.64 -13.17 8.22
C GLN A 11 7.44 -12.04 7.55
N TYR A 12 6.79 -11.24 6.71
CA TYR A 12 7.41 -10.19 5.89
C TYR A 12 7.30 -8.81 6.55
N LYS A 13 8.07 -8.62 7.63
CA LYS A 13 8.14 -7.33 8.34
C LYS A 13 8.76 -6.22 7.50
N LYS A 14 8.54 -4.96 7.90
CA LYS A 14 9.10 -3.79 7.23
C LYS A 14 10.62 -3.88 7.04
N LEU A 15 11.07 -3.64 5.83
CA LEU A 15 12.48 -3.71 5.47
C LEU A 15 13.30 -2.49 5.93
N PRO A 16 14.57 -2.67 6.30
CA PRO A 16 15.54 -1.58 6.37
C PRO A 16 15.70 -0.92 5.00
N LEU A 17 15.80 0.41 4.98
CA LEU A 17 15.85 1.22 3.75
C LEU A 17 16.95 0.76 2.77
N LYS A 18 18.12 0.37 3.28
CA LYS A 18 19.24 -0.12 2.46
C LYS A 18 18.85 -1.39 1.69
N TYR A 19 18.17 -2.32 2.34
CA TYR A 19 17.77 -3.59 1.74
C TYR A 19 16.59 -3.41 0.78
N GLU A 20 15.58 -2.64 1.18
CA GLU A 20 14.45 -2.26 0.32
C GLU A 20 14.94 -1.66 -1.02
N ARG A 21 15.92 -0.76 -0.97
CA ARG A 21 16.51 -0.16 -2.17
C ARG A 21 17.28 -1.16 -3.03
N ARG A 22 17.93 -2.14 -2.42
CA ARG A 22 18.61 -3.22 -3.15
C ARG A 22 17.59 -4.05 -3.92
N LEU A 23 16.50 -4.48 -3.27
CA LEU A 23 15.41 -5.22 -3.90
C LEU A 23 14.80 -4.42 -5.06
N ILE A 24 14.49 -3.14 -4.86
CA ILE A 24 14.01 -2.27 -5.95
C ILE A 24 15.01 -2.24 -7.10
N GLY A 25 16.30 -2.09 -6.82
CA GLY A 25 17.35 -2.10 -7.84
C GLY A 25 17.38 -3.40 -8.65
N LEU A 26 17.17 -4.55 -8.01
CA LEU A 26 17.09 -5.86 -8.67
C LEU A 26 15.79 -6.02 -9.46
N ALA A 27 14.66 -5.66 -8.86
CA ALA A 27 13.34 -5.72 -9.50
C ALA A 27 13.27 -4.85 -10.76
N LYS A 28 13.87 -3.65 -10.74
CA LYS A 28 13.99 -2.78 -11.93
C LYS A 28 14.81 -3.40 -13.07
N LYS A 29 15.69 -4.36 -12.76
CA LYS A 29 16.47 -5.13 -13.74
C LYS A 29 15.73 -6.39 -14.23
N GLY A 30 14.49 -6.59 -13.82
CA GLY A 30 13.67 -7.75 -14.22
C GLY A 30 13.81 -8.97 -13.31
N ASN A 31 14.44 -8.85 -12.13
CA ASN A 31 14.47 -9.95 -11.17
C ASN A 31 13.08 -10.11 -10.53
N SER A 32 12.36 -11.16 -10.93
CA SER A 32 10.99 -11.46 -10.47
C SER A 32 10.93 -11.78 -8.98
N SER A 33 11.88 -12.58 -8.46
CA SER A 33 11.91 -12.92 -7.03
C SER A 33 12.10 -11.68 -6.15
N ALA A 34 12.97 -10.75 -6.54
CA ALA A 34 13.17 -9.50 -5.80
C ALA A 34 11.94 -8.58 -5.88
N GLN A 35 11.21 -8.62 -6.99
CA GLN A 35 9.93 -7.91 -7.12
C GLN A 35 8.89 -8.51 -6.18
N GLU A 36 8.72 -9.83 -6.20
CA GLU A 36 7.79 -10.57 -5.36
C GLU A 36 8.07 -10.36 -3.87
N GLU A 37 9.33 -10.52 -3.45
CA GLU A 37 9.75 -10.28 -2.07
C GLU A 37 9.40 -8.84 -1.62
N LEU A 38 9.67 -7.86 -2.46
CA LEU A 38 9.32 -6.47 -2.17
C LEU A 38 7.79 -6.29 -2.01
N LEU A 39 6.97 -6.96 -2.83
CA LEU A 39 5.51 -6.91 -2.71
C LEU A 39 5.01 -7.55 -1.41
N PHE A 40 5.58 -8.67 -0.99
CA PHE A 40 5.24 -9.29 0.30
C PHE A 40 5.51 -8.34 1.46
N HIS A 41 6.65 -7.64 1.45
CA HIS A 41 6.98 -6.62 2.46
C HIS A 41 6.06 -5.38 2.40
N LEU A 42 5.38 -5.13 1.28
CA LEU A 42 4.41 -4.04 1.14
C LEU A 42 2.99 -4.43 1.55
N LEU A 43 2.66 -5.73 1.65
CA LEU A 43 1.31 -6.18 2.03
C LEU A 43 0.85 -5.55 3.34
N GLY A 44 1.72 -5.50 4.35
CA GLY A 44 1.38 -4.91 5.65
C GLY A 44 1.03 -3.42 5.53
N PHE A 45 1.72 -2.71 4.64
CA PHE A 45 1.40 -1.31 4.34
C PHE A 45 0.06 -1.19 3.60
N PHE A 46 -0.22 -2.02 2.60
CA PHE A 46 -1.49 -1.97 1.87
C PHE A 46 -2.68 -2.31 2.76
N LEU A 47 -2.62 -3.40 3.51
CA LEU A 47 -3.67 -3.80 4.45
C LEU A 47 -3.94 -2.69 5.46
N PHE A 48 -2.89 -2.14 6.07
CA PHE A 48 -3.04 -1.02 7.00
C PHE A 48 -3.76 0.16 6.35
N ARG A 49 -3.42 0.53 5.11
CA ARG A 49 -4.07 1.65 4.40
C ARG A 49 -5.53 1.34 4.07
N ILE A 50 -5.84 0.14 3.61
CA ILE A 50 -7.21 -0.31 3.32
C ILE A 50 -8.05 -0.23 4.59
N GLU A 51 -7.60 -0.86 5.68
CA GLU A 51 -8.35 -0.98 6.93
C GLU A 51 -8.56 0.36 7.65
N THR A 52 -7.62 1.30 7.50
CA THR A 52 -7.71 2.61 8.18
C THR A 52 -8.43 3.69 7.37
N ASN A 53 -8.55 3.53 6.04
CA ASN A 53 -9.09 4.58 5.17
C ASN A 53 -10.44 4.22 4.53
N LEU A 54 -10.89 2.96 4.62
CA LEU A 54 -12.14 2.52 4.02
C LEU A 54 -13.14 2.06 5.06
N SER A 55 -14.42 2.25 4.76
CA SER A 55 -15.50 1.75 5.62
C SER A 55 -15.59 0.21 5.53
N PRO A 56 -16.05 -0.46 6.61
CA PRO A 56 -16.21 -1.92 6.60
C PRO A 56 -17.07 -2.44 5.45
N ALA A 57 -18.07 -1.69 5.02
CA ALA A 57 -18.91 -2.05 3.88
C ALA A 57 -18.12 -2.13 2.56
N ILE A 58 -17.24 -1.15 2.30
CA ILE A 58 -16.38 -1.17 1.10
C ILE A 58 -15.38 -2.31 1.19
N ILE A 59 -14.77 -2.52 2.35
CA ILE A 59 -13.81 -3.62 2.55
C ILE A 59 -14.49 -4.97 2.32
N ARG A 60 -15.70 -5.19 2.83
CA ARG A 60 -16.44 -6.44 2.62
C ARG A 60 -16.81 -6.69 1.15
N GLN A 61 -17.03 -5.63 0.38
CA GLN A 61 -17.48 -5.74 -1.01
C GLN A 61 -16.31 -5.81 -2.00
N TYR A 62 -15.25 -5.05 -1.77
CA TYR A 62 -14.16 -4.83 -2.74
C TYR A 62 -12.76 -5.08 -2.17
N GLY A 63 -12.63 -5.60 -0.94
CA GLY A 63 -11.35 -5.65 -0.23
C GLY A 63 -10.23 -6.37 -0.98
N GLU A 64 -10.55 -7.52 -1.57
CA GLU A 64 -9.60 -8.30 -2.39
C GLU A 64 -9.19 -7.54 -3.66
N ASP A 65 -10.16 -6.98 -4.40
CA ASP A 65 -9.91 -6.20 -5.62
C ASP A 65 -9.02 -4.98 -5.33
N ILE A 66 -9.30 -4.27 -4.24
CA ILE A 66 -8.51 -3.12 -3.79
C ILE A 66 -7.07 -3.54 -3.48
N LEU A 67 -6.89 -4.67 -2.80
CA LEU A 67 -5.56 -5.18 -2.47
C LEU A 67 -4.79 -5.59 -3.74
N GLN A 68 -5.45 -6.25 -4.68
CA GLN A 68 -4.87 -6.63 -5.96
C GLN A 68 -4.45 -5.38 -6.77
N ASP A 69 -5.30 -4.37 -6.83
CA ASP A 69 -4.97 -3.10 -7.49
C ASP A 69 -3.81 -2.38 -6.80
N CYS A 70 -3.71 -2.44 -5.46
CA CYS A 70 -2.56 -1.92 -4.73
C CYS A 70 -1.26 -2.63 -5.13
N LEU A 71 -1.29 -3.95 -5.30
CA LEU A 71 -0.13 -4.74 -5.75
C LEU A 71 0.28 -4.37 -7.17
N VAL A 72 -0.68 -4.29 -8.10
CA VAL A 72 -0.45 -3.86 -9.49
C VAL A 72 0.15 -2.45 -9.53
N LEU A 73 -0.39 -1.53 -8.73
CA LEU A 73 0.14 -0.18 -8.56
C LEU A 73 1.58 -0.22 -8.04
N GLY A 74 1.87 -1.06 -7.04
CA GLY A 74 3.20 -1.28 -6.51
C GLY A 74 4.20 -1.70 -7.60
N ILE A 75 3.85 -2.70 -8.41
CA ILE A 75 4.66 -3.19 -9.54
C ILE A 75 4.97 -2.05 -10.52
N GLY A 76 3.95 -1.28 -10.92
CA GLY A 76 4.13 -0.13 -11.82
C GLY A 76 5.09 0.92 -11.22
N LYS A 77 4.99 1.20 -9.92
CA LYS A 77 5.80 2.20 -9.22
C LYS A 77 7.25 1.77 -8.98
N ILE A 78 7.57 0.48 -8.95
CA ILE A 78 8.96 0.00 -8.85
C ILE A 78 9.78 0.56 -10.02
N ARG A 79 9.22 0.52 -11.24
CA ARG A 79 9.88 1.00 -12.47
C ARG A 79 10.19 2.50 -12.42
N THR A 80 9.30 3.30 -11.82
CA THR A 80 9.45 4.77 -11.78
C THR A 80 10.16 5.30 -10.53
N TYR A 81 10.42 4.45 -9.52
CA TYR A 81 11.08 4.88 -8.29
C TYR A 81 12.51 5.38 -8.56
N ASN A 82 12.82 6.59 -8.07
CA ASN A 82 14.14 7.18 -8.21
C ASN A 82 15.07 6.75 -7.07
N LEU A 83 15.93 5.76 -7.34
CA LEU A 83 16.95 5.29 -6.40
C LEU A 83 17.97 6.39 -6.03
N ARG A 84 18.13 7.45 -6.81
CA ARG A 84 19.08 8.53 -6.56
C ARG A 84 18.40 9.85 -6.22
N TYR A 85 17.18 9.80 -5.66
CA TYR A 85 16.43 11.01 -5.30
C TYR A 85 17.27 11.93 -4.40
N ARG A 86 17.29 13.20 -4.79
CA ARG A 86 17.88 14.31 -4.06
C ARG A 86 16.78 15.30 -3.73
N ASN A 87 16.85 15.92 -2.56
CA ASN A 87 15.91 16.96 -2.18
C ASN A 87 16.19 18.28 -2.91
N LYS A 88 15.36 19.31 -2.65
CA LYS A 88 15.50 20.64 -3.27
C LYS A 88 16.87 21.30 -3.04
N LYS A 89 17.61 20.89 -2.00
CA LYS A 89 18.97 21.37 -1.68
C LYS A 89 20.07 20.51 -2.32
N GLY A 90 19.71 19.56 -3.19
CA GLY A 90 20.65 18.63 -3.83
C GLY A 90 21.18 17.52 -2.92
N LYS A 91 20.73 17.42 -1.66
CA LYS A 91 21.19 16.38 -0.73
C LYS A 91 20.52 15.04 -1.07
N PHE A 92 21.33 13.98 -1.16
CA PHE A 92 20.82 12.61 -1.33
C PHE A 92 19.93 12.24 -0.15
N GLN A 93 18.67 11.90 -0.43
CA GLN A 93 17.65 11.66 0.60
C GLN A 93 16.79 10.46 0.19
N PRO A 94 17.29 9.23 0.35
CA PRO A 94 16.48 8.05 0.03
C PRO A 94 15.24 8.01 0.95
N VAL A 95 14.10 7.67 0.37
CA VAL A 95 12.82 7.51 1.10
C VAL A 95 12.33 6.09 0.96
N HIS A 96 11.61 5.59 1.95
CA HIS A 96 10.99 4.27 1.86
C HIS A 96 10.03 4.19 0.67
N PHE A 97 9.89 3.01 0.09
CA PHE A 97 9.05 2.81 -1.08
C PHE A 97 7.57 3.03 -0.74
N SER A 98 7.13 2.58 0.45
CA SER A 98 5.81 2.87 1.00
C SER A 98 5.52 4.38 1.06
N THR A 99 6.48 5.19 1.49
CA THR A 99 6.38 6.66 1.49
C THR A 99 6.31 7.24 0.09
N TYR A 100 6.96 6.63 -0.91
CA TYR A 100 6.88 7.08 -2.29
C TYR A 100 5.48 6.81 -2.89
N ILE A 101 4.91 5.62 -2.64
CA ILE A 101 3.65 5.19 -3.26
C ILE A 101 2.39 5.63 -2.50
N TRP A 102 2.53 6.14 -1.27
CA TRP A 102 1.40 6.38 -0.37
C TRP A 102 0.25 7.22 -0.94
N LYS A 103 0.55 8.27 -1.72
CA LYS A 103 -0.45 9.13 -2.36
C LYS A 103 -1.15 8.41 -3.51
N SER A 104 -0.42 7.60 -4.27
CA SER A 104 -1.01 6.80 -5.34
C SER A 104 -1.96 5.74 -4.78
N VAL A 105 -1.60 5.10 -3.67
CA VAL A 105 -2.51 4.22 -2.93
C VAL A 105 -3.73 5.00 -2.43
N THR A 106 -3.57 6.17 -1.80
CA THR A 106 -4.72 7.00 -1.40
C THR A 106 -5.66 7.29 -2.58
N GLY A 107 -5.11 7.68 -3.73
CA GLY A 107 -5.90 7.96 -4.92
C GLY A 107 -6.72 6.77 -5.38
N LEU A 108 -6.12 5.57 -5.37
CA LEU A 108 -6.81 4.32 -5.66
C LEU A 108 -7.96 4.06 -4.68
N LEU A 109 -7.73 4.17 -3.37
CA LEU A 109 -8.78 3.96 -2.35
C LEU A 109 -9.95 4.94 -2.54
N VAL A 110 -9.66 6.21 -2.85
CA VAL A 110 -10.69 7.22 -3.13
C VAL A 110 -11.56 6.84 -4.33
N THR A 111 -10.99 6.20 -5.37
CA THR A 111 -11.76 5.71 -6.51
C THR A 111 -12.82 4.71 -6.07
N TYR A 112 -12.46 3.72 -5.25
CA TYR A 112 -13.41 2.73 -4.72
C TYR A 112 -14.48 3.36 -3.83
N THR A 113 -14.13 4.36 -3.03
CA THR A 113 -15.11 5.11 -2.24
C THR A 113 -16.11 5.86 -3.14
N LYS A 114 -15.66 6.44 -4.26
CA LYS A 114 -16.53 7.15 -5.21
C LYS A 114 -17.41 6.23 -6.05
N THR A 115 -16.97 4.99 -6.31
CA THR A 115 -17.79 3.98 -6.99
C THR A 115 -19.05 3.64 -6.19
N LYS A 116 -19.00 3.82 -4.85
CA LYS A 116 -20.18 3.89 -4.00
C LYS A 116 -20.91 5.22 -4.27
N LYS A 117 -21.80 5.24 -5.28
CA LYS A 117 -22.62 6.42 -5.62
C LYS A 117 -23.57 6.86 -4.49
N GLU A 118 -23.77 6.03 -3.48
CA GLU A 118 -24.60 6.34 -2.31
C GLU A 118 -23.74 6.31 -1.04
N ILE A 119 -23.44 7.50 -0.52
CA ILE A 119 -23.08 7.64 0.89
C ILE A 119 -24.35 7.32 1.68
N CYS A 120 -24.52 6.06 2.08
CA CYS A 120 -25.57 5.72 3.03
C CYS A 120 -25.14 6.23 4.41
N PHE A 121 -25.78 7.29 4.92
CA PHE A 121 -25.42 7.94 6.18
C PHE A 121 -25.49 7.01 7.39
N SER A 122 -26.17 5.87 7.28
CA SER A 122 -26.16 4.78 8.28
C SER A 122 -24.79 4.12 8.45
N ASP A 123 -23.90 4.20 7.46
CA ASP A 123 -22.55 3.63 7.55
C ASP A 123 -21.57 4.55 8.31
N LEU A 124 -21.94 5.81 8.57
CA LEU A 124 -21.11 6.78 9.30
C LEU A 124 -21.20 6.61 10.82
N SER A 125 -22.29 6.03 11.34
CA SER A 125 -22.43 5.70 12.76
C SER A 125 -21.38 4.69 13.23
N ASP A 126 -21.03 3.71 12.39
CA ASP A 126 -20.03 2.68 12.71
C ASP A 126 -18.59 3.24 12.82
N LEU A 127 -18.31 4.37 12.15
CA LEU A 127 -16.99 5.02 12.19
C LEU A 127 -16.79 5.88 13.44
N ARG A 128 -17.86 6.35 14.09
CA ARG A 128 -17.78 7.14 15.33
C ARG A 128 -17.51 6.28 16.56
N ILE A 129 -17.95 5.02 16.57
CA ILE A 129 -17.80 4.13 17.74
C ILE A 129 -16.34 3.73 17.95
N LYS A 130 -15.54 3.57 16.89
CA LYS A 130 -14.13 3.14 16.98
C LYS A 130 -13.11 4.23 17.36
N ARG A 131 -13.52 5.47 17.64
CA ARG A 131 -12.59 6.56 18.03
C ARG A 131 -12.65 6.92 19.52
N ILE A 132 -13.44 6.21 20.32
CA ILE A 132 -13.65 6.50 21.75
C ILE A 132 -13.11 5.38 22.67
N GLU A 133 -12.44 4.35 22.14
CA GLU A 133 -11.77 3.32 22.95
C GLU A 133 -10.25 3.46 22.94
#